data_AF-A0A965LGG0-F1
#
_entry.id   AF-A0A965LGG0-F1
#
_cell.length_a   1.000
_cell.length_b   1.000
_cell.length_c   1.000
_cell.angle_alpha   90.00
_cell.angle_beta   90.00
_cell.angle_gamma   90.00
#
_symmetry.space_group_name_H-M   'P 1'
#
loop_
_entity.id
_entity.type
_entity.pdbx_description
1 polymer ?
#
loop_
_entity_poly.entity_id
_entity_poly.type
_entity_poly.pdbx_seq_one_letter_code
_entity_poly.pdbx_strand_id
1 'polypeptide(L)'
;KVLDEAAEEREEAEVLGELAAALGADLRVRDQLRRDLIGGEKNTAPADPLRAEVRELQEVERIWHEAPGSAWGGVREIFPKGIPAEPKLPEPAWKGLPAGWGDFPEAVREMAAAGPGTKLSGKATKLLENLRELEAGRAEFVFNRKEGLLTGEMAKYAGAVARGYVRRLVEWRLGRTRRLGEYAERLARVRGRRREQAGRLRFADLPRIAQEEVVQVPVLAYRLDGWFDHWLLDEFQDTSRSQWAALAPLVEEVWQDSEGRRTLFYVGDVKQAIYGWRGGDAGLFTEIAQGYEGRLKDEKLGRSYRSGEKVLRAVEKVFQPEALQESGVEGAVVTGWERGWTGHEPQDSNRNKGHVEIRPAEGEEIWTTVAQIVKTSGVLEKGGTVGVLTRTNDLAHEGAELLSQEGLRVTVEGKKSVADEGPLGPACLLAARLAVDPSDGLAAGG
;
A
#
# COMPACT_ATOMS: atom_id res chain seq x y z
N LYS A 1 -13.02 -15.52 -20.42
CA LYS A 1 -12.14 -16.47 -19.69
C LYS A 1 -11.37 -15.68 -18.63
N VAL A 2 -11.46 -16.07 -17.36
CA VAL A 2 -10.64 -15.44 -16.31
C VAL A 2 -9.20 -15.91 -16.51
N LEU A 3 -8.26 -14.98 -16.49
CA LEU A 3 -6.84 -15.27 -16.64
C LEU A 3 -6.32 -15.94 -15.37
N ASP A 4 -5.47 -16.93 -15.54
CA ASP A 4 -4.60 -17.37 -14.45
C ASP A 4 -3.47 -16.35 -14.26
N GLU A 5 -2.79 -16.43 -13.13
CA GLU A 5 -1.77 -15.44 -12.75
C GLU A 5 -0.60 -15.37 -13.74
N ALA A 6 -0.20 -16.49 -14.34
CA ALA A 6 0.86 -16.52 -15.36
C ALA A 6 0.42 -15.84 -16.66
N ALA A 7 -0.86 -15.96 -17.02
CA ALA A 7 -1.44 -15.25 -18.15
C ALA A 7 -1.63 -13.76 -17.86
N GLU A 8 -1.96 -13.38 -16.61
CA GLU A 8 -1.99 -11.97 -16.18
C GLU A 8 -0.60 -11.32 -16.29
N GLU A 9 0.47 -11.99 -15.83
CA GLU A 9 1.85 -11.47 -15.97
C GLU A 9 2.27 -11.26 -17.42
N ARG A 10 1.94 -12.22 -18.31
CA ARG A 10 2.25 -12.09 -19.75
C ARG A 10 1.47 -10.94 -20.38
N GLU A 11 0.17 -10.85 -20.09
CA GLU A 11 -0.65 -9.74 -20.57
C GLU A 11 -0.14 -8.40 -20.06
N GLU A 12 0.37 -8.36 -18.83
CA GLU A 12 0.95 -7.15 -18.23
C GLU A 12 2.20 -6.67 -18.96
N ALA A 13 3.11 -7.58 -19.30
CA ALA A 13 4.29 -7.26 -20.09
C ALA A 13 3.91 -6.69 -21.47
N GLU A 14 2.88 -7.26 -22.11
CA GLU A 14 2.38 -6.78 -23.39
C GLU A 14 1.69 -5.41 -23.28
N VAL A 15 0.86 -5.21 -22.26
CA VAL A 15 0.18 -3.91 -21.98
C VAL A 15 1.20 -2.81 -21.74
N LEU A 16 2.28 -3.10 -21.00
CA LEU A 16 3.37 -2.15 -20.78
C LEU A 16 4.17 -1.87 -22.05
N GLY A 17 4.37 -2.89 -22.89
CA GLY A 17 4.93 -2.72 -24.23
C GLY A 17 4.10 -1.77 -25.09
N GLU A 18 2.77 -1.94 -25.09
CA GLU A 18 1.83 -1.07 -25.80
C GLU A 18 1.79 0.35 -25.22
N LEU A 19 1.79 0.48 -23.89
CA LEU A 19 1.84 1.78 -23.22
C LEU A 19 3.15 2.50 -23.55
N ALA A 20 4.29 1.80 -23.51
CA ALA A 20 5.58 2.35 -23.90
C ALA A 20 5.62 2.79 -25.36
N ALA A 21 5.02 2.01 -26.27
CA ALA A 21 4.89 2.38 -27.68
C ALA A 21 3.97 3.61 -27.87
N ALA A 22 2.85 3.68 -27.15
CA ALA A 22 1.88 4.77 -27.21
C ALA A 22 2.38 6.08 -26.58
N LEU A 23 3.31 6.00 -25.62
CA LEU A 23 3.98 7.16 -25.01
C LEU A 23 5.14 7.70 -25.86
N GLY A 24 5.46 7.01 -26.96
CA GLY A 24 6.54 7.35 -27.89
C GLY A 24 7.90 6.80 -27.44
N ALA A 25 8.79 6.54 -28.39
CA ALA A 25 10.15 6.06 -28.16
C ALA A 25 11.08 7.08 -27.44
N ASP A 26 10.53 8.17 -26.90
CA ASP A 26 11.27 9.23 -26.24
C ASP A 26 11.61 8.81 -24.80
N LEU A 27 12.87 8.43 -24.59
CA LEU A 27 13.47 8.12 -23.29
C LEU A 27 13.15 9.18 -22.22
N ARG A 28 12.96 10.45 -22.60
CA ARG A 28 12.63 11.53 -21.65
C ARG A 28 11.25 11.38 -21.02
N VAL A 29 10.27 10.87 -21.77
CA VAL A 29 8.91 10.64 -21.27
C VAL A 29 8.91 9.47 -20.29
N ARG A 30 9.66 8.40 -20.60
CA ARG A 30 9.85 7.25 -19.70
C ARG A 30 10.59 7.66 -18.41
N ASP A 31 11.66 8.43 -18.53
CA ASP A 31 12.39 8.96 -17.37
C ASP A 31 11.54 9.92 -16.53
N GLN A 32 10.61 10.65 -17.15
CA GLN A 32 9.66 11.51 -16.44
C GLN A 32 8.58 10.69 -15.71
N LEU A 33 8.00 9.69 -16.36
CA LEU A 33 7.06 8.74 -15.75
C LEU A 33 7.70 8.04 -14.55
N ARG A 34 8.93 7.55 -14.72
CA ARG A 34 9.70 6.90 -13.66
C ARG A 34 9.94 7.82 -12.45
N ARG A 35 10.29 9.09 -12.70
CA ARG A 35 10.42 10.11 -11.65
C ARG A 35 9.09 10.43 -10.98
N ASP A 36 8.00 10.48 -11.74
CA ASP A 36 6.67 10.80 -11.25
C ASP A 36 6.08 9.66 -10.38
N LEU A 37 6.35 8.39 -10.73
CA LEU A 37 5.95 7.20 -9.98
C LEU A 37 6.82 6.96 -8.73
N ILE A 38 8.14 6.85 -8.91
CA ILE A 38 9.08 6.41 -7.85
C ILE A 38 9.45 7.57 -6.89
N GLY A 39 9.15 8.82 -7.27
CA GLY A 39 9.24 9.95 -6.34
C GLY A 39 10.66 10.36 -5.93
N GLY A 40 11.70 10.05 -6.70
CA GLY A 40 13.08 10.38 -6.35
C GLY A 40 14.05 10.47 -7.55
N GLU A 41 15.14 11.22 -7.36
CA GLU A 41 16.22 11.44 -8.33
C GLU A 41 16.90 10.15 -8.84
N LYS A 42 17.72 10.31 -9.87
CA LYS A 42 18.35 9.30 -10.75
C LYS A 42 19.00 8.04 -10.12
N ASN A 43 19.11 7.91 -8.80
CA ASN A 43 19.96 6.89 -8.15
C ASN A 43 19.28 5.92 -7.16
N THR A 44 17.95 5.90 -7.05
CA THR A 44 17.22 4.86 -6.28
C THR A 44 16.38 3.99 -7.19
N ALA A 45 17.02 3.39 -8.19
CA ALA A 45 16.38 2.39 -9.03
C ALA A 45 16.17 1.09 -8.23
N PRO A 46 14.94 0.55 -8.13
CA PRO A 46 14.75 -0.79 -7.57
C PRO A 46 15.45 -1.84 -8.44
N ALA A 47 15.80 -2.97 -7.83
CA ALA A 47 16.55 -4.07 -8.46
C ALA A 47 15.87 -4.63 -9.73
N ASP A 48 14.54 -4.49 -9.83
CA ASP A 48 13.76 -4.72 -11.05
C ASP A 48 12.87 -3.47 -11.33
N PRO A 49 13.32 -2.55 -12.19
CA PRO A 49 12.60 -1.33 -12.51
C PRO A 49 11.21 -1.60 -13.10
N LEU A 50 11.08 -2.66 -13.91
CA LEU A 50 9.86 -2.95 -14.63
C LEU A 50 8.77 -3.43 -13.67
N ARG A 51 9.08 -4.39 -12.78
CA ARG A 51 8.11 -4.89 -11.78
C ARG A 51 7.67 -3.84 -10.78
N ALA A 52 8.56 -2.94 -10.37
CA ALA A 52 8.20 -1.82 -9.51
C ALA A 52 7.30 -0.83 -10.24
N GLU A 53 7.63 -0.48 -11.48
CA GLU A 53 6.80 0.38 -12.34
C GLU A 53 5.41 -0.24 -12.58
N VAL A 54 5.32 -1.56 -12.81
CA VAL A 54 4.06 -2.30 -12.94
C VAL A 54 3.18 -2.14 -11.71
N ARG A 55 3.74 -2.41 -10.52
CA ARG A 55 2.98 -2.36 -9.25
C ARG A 55 2.47 -0.96 -8.96
N GLU A 56 3.31 0.05 -9.15
CA GLU A 56 2.92 1.45 -8.96
C GLU A 56 1.84 1.87 -9.96
N LEU A 57 1.94 1.45 -11.24
CA LEU A 57 0.92 1.74 -12.24
C LEU A 57 -0.42 1.03 -11.94
N GLN A 58 -0.38 -0.21 -11.45
CA GLN A 58 -1.56 -0.95 -11.01
C GLN A 58 -2.23 -0.25 -9.83
N GLU A 59 -1.44 0.23 -8.89
CA GLU A 59 -1.94 0.98 -7.74
C GLU A 59 -2.54 2.32 -8.16
N VAL A 60 -1.89 3.05 -9.06
CA VAL A 60 -2.41 4.33 -9.60
C VAL A 60 -3.71 4.11 -10.36
N GLU A 61 -3.83 3.05 -11.16
CA GLU A 61 -5.07 2.70 -11.87
C GLU A 61 -6.18 2.28 -10.91
N ARG A 62 -5.86 1.51 -9.85
CA ARG A 62 -6.82 1.18 -8.79
C ARG A 62 -7.37 2.44 -8.14
N ILE A 63 -6.49 3.35 -7.71
CA ILE A 63 -6.88 4.64 -7.13
C ILE A 63 -7.69 5.45 -8.17
N TRP A 64 -7.35 5.37 -9.46
CA TRP A 64 -8.09 6.06 -10.53
C TRP A 64 -9.55 5.63 -10.59
N HIS A 65 -9.81 4.33 -10.47
CA HIS A 65 -11.16 3.80 -10.45
C HIS A 65 -11.91 4.08 -9.14
N GLU A 66 -11.20 4.15 -8.02
CA GLU A 66 -11.83 4.37 -6.71
C GLU A 66 -12.08 5.86 -6.39
N ALA A 67 -11.29 6.77 -6.96
CA ALA A 67 -11.36 8.19 -6.64
C ALA A 67 -12.34 8.96 -7.55
N PRO A 68 -13.08 9.95 -7.02
CA PRO A 68 -13.96 10.80 -7.83
C PRO A 68 -13.14 11.58 -8.87
N GLY A 69 -13.70 11.83 -10.06
CA GLY A 69 -12.99 12.48 -11.17
C GLY A 69 -12.35 13.84 -10.82
N SER A 70 -12.89 14.56 -9.84
CA SER A 70 -12.34 15.82 -9.31
C SER A 70 -11.02 15.65 -8.55
N ALA A 71 -10.73 14.45 -8.01
CA ALA A 71 -9.47 14.14 -7.33
C ALA A 71 -8.28 14.14 -8.31
N TRP A 72 -8.56 13.87 -9.59
CA TRP A 72 -7.62 13.91 -10.70
C TRP A 72 -7.71 15.22 -11.50
N GLY A 73 -8.62 16.10 -11.09
CA GLY A 73 -9.03 17.31 -11.76
C GLY A 73 -8.01 18.45 -11.75
N GLY A 74 -8.33 19.51 -12.49
CA GLY A 74 -7.43 20.65 -12.69
C GLY A 74 -7.33 21.59 -11.48
N VAL A 75 -6.36 22.50 -11.54
CA VAL A 75 -6.13 23.57 -10.55
C VAL A 75 -7.42 24.31 -10.15
N ARG A 76 -8.38 24.47 -11.06
CA ARG A 76 -9.64 25.17 -10.81
C ARG A 76 -10.67 24.38 -9.99
N GLU A 77 -10.58 23.06 -9.96
CA GLU A 77 -11.45 22.23 -9.11
C GLU A 77 -10.89 22.15 -7.69
N ILE A 78 -9.58 21.97 -7.58
CA ILE A 78 -8.89 21.85 -6.28
C ILE A 78 -8.68 23.23 -5.62
N PHE A 79 -8.47 24.28 -6.43
CA PHE A 79 -8.39 25.68 -6.00
C PHE A 79 -9.40 26.53 -6.80
N PRO A 80 -10.69 26.56 -6.38
CA PRO A 80 -11.75 27.31 -7.09
C PRO A 80 -11.46 28.81 -7.23
N LYS A 81 -10.69 29.36 -6.27
CA LYS A 81 -10.26 30.77 -6.24
C LYS A 81 -8.92 31.01 -6.95
N GLY A 82 -8.39 29.99 -7.62
CA GLY A 82 -7.06 29.98 -8.22
C GLY A 82 -5.95 29.82 -7.19
N ILE A 83 -4.76 29.42 -7.66
CA ILE A 83 -3.56 29.45 -6.85
C ILE A 83 -3.15 30.93 -6.70
N PRO A 84 -2.94 31.43 -5.47
CA PRO A 84 -2.52 32.82 -5.25
C PRO A 84 -1.26 33.17 -6.04
N ALA A 85 -1.24 34.37 -6.65
CA ALA A 85 -0.09 34.84 -7.41
C ALA A 85 1.16 34.99 -6.53
N GLU A 86 2.33 34.70 -7.10
CA GLU A 86 3.61 34.96 -6.41
C GLU A 86 3.80 36.48 -6.32
N PRO A 87 3.90 37.06 -5.11
CA PRO A 87 4.12 38.50 -4.99
C PRO A 87 5.51 38.83 -5.50
N LYS A 88 5.59 39.59 -6.60
CA LYS A 88 6.87 40.11 -7.11
C LYS A 88 7.26 41.33 -6.30
N LEU A 89 7.89 41.10 -5.15
CA LEU A 89 8.47 42.14 -4.33
C LEU A 89 9.97 42.27 -4.66
N PRO A 90 10.53 43.49 -4.73
CA PRO A 90 11.98 43.67 -4.84
C PRO A 90 12.66 43.19 -3.55
N GLU A 91 13.86 42.62 -3.67
CA GLU A 91 14.63 42.21 -2.49
C GLU A 91 14.99 43.44 -1.65
N PRO A 92 14.68 43.46 -0.34
CA PRO A 92 14.98 44.59 0.53
C PRO A 92 16.49 44.67 0.81
N ALA A 93 16.96 45.82 1.28
CA ALA A 93 18.37 46.04 1.63
C ALA A 93 18.84 45.27 2.90
N TRP A 94 17.97 44.47 3.52
CA TRP A 94 18.24 43.67 4.73
C TRP A 94 18.92 44.43 5.89
N LYS A 95 18.58 45.71 6.07
CA LYS A 95 19.13 46.55 7.15
C LYS A 95 18.29 46.42 8.43
N GLY A 96 18.97 46.36 9.58
CA GLY A 96 18.31 46.31 10.88
C GLY A 96 17.77 44.93 11.27
N LEU A 97 18.38 43.86 10.74
CA LEU A 97 18.07 42.50 11.17
C LEU A 97 18.39 42.29 12.66
N PRO A 98 17.64 41.42 13.38
CA PRO A 98 17.95 41.05 14.75
C PRO A 98 19.38 40.49 14.91
N ALA A 99 19.97 40.67 16.08
CA ALA A 99 21.31 40.16 16.35
C ALA A 99 21.36 38.62 16.18
N GLY A 100 22.30 38.14 15.35
CA GLY A 100 22.43 36.71 15.03
C GLY A 100 21.67 36.23 13.79
N TRP A 101 20.92 37.13 13.13
CA TRP A 101 20.20 36.84 11.88
C TRP A 101 21.00 37.19 10.62
N GLY A 102 22.33 37.24 10.70
CA GLY A 102 23.20 37.57 9.57
C GLY A 102 22.98 36.68 8.35
N ASP A 103 22.69 35.40 8.56
CA ASP A 103 22.45 34.40 7.50
C ASP A 103 20.98 34.33 7.02
N PHE A 104 20.11 35.22 7.50
CA PHE A 104 18.69 35.20 7.13
C PHE A 104 18.47 35.46 5.63
N PRO A 105 19.12 36.45 5.00
CA PRO A 105 19.01 36.68 3.56
C PRO A 105 19.37 35.44 2.72
N GLU A 106 20.39 34.70 3.12
CA GLU A 106 20.84 33.47 2.46
C GLU A 106 19.77 32.38 2.54
N ALA A 107 19.12 32.21 3.69
CA ALA A 107 18.01 31.26 3.85
C ALA A 107 16.79 31.64 2.98
N VAL A 108 16.51 32.94 2.84
CA VAL A 108 15.46 33.44 1.93
C VAL A 108 15.83 33.15 0.47
N ARG A 109 17.08 33.41 0.06
CA ARG A 109 17.55 33.13 -1.31
C ARG A 109 17.59 31.65 -1.62
N GLU A 110 17.98 30.81 -0.65
CA GLU A 110 17.93 29.35 -0.75
C GLU A 110 16.51 28.90 -1.12
N MET A 111 15.50 29.36 -0.37
CA MET A 111 14.10 29.02 -0.64
C MET A 111 13.60 29.60 -1.98
N ALA A 112 14.05 30.79 -2.36
CA ALA A 112 13.71 31.39 -3.65
C ALA A 112 14.23 30.54 -4.82
N ALA A 113 15.45 29.99 -4.70
CA ALA A 113 16.06 29.12 -5.69
C ALA A 113 15.58 27.66 -5.63
N ALA A 114 15.03 27.22 -4.49
CA ALA A 114 14.62 25.84 -4.27
C ALA A 114 13.48 25.43 -5.21
N GLY A 115 13.71 24.31 -5.90
CA GLY A 115 12.70 23.62 -6.69
C GLY A 115 11.96 22.55 -5.88
N PRO A 116 10.89 21.99 -6.44
CA PRO A 116 10.24 20.81 -5.86
C PRO A 116 11.23 19.64 -5.70
N GLY A 117 11.21 18.99 -4.53
CA GLY A 117 12.11 17.88 -4.21
C GLY A 117 13.48 18.29 -3.64
N THR A 118 13.82 19.59 -3.66
CA THR A 118 15.04 20.08 -3.01
C THR A 118 14.90 20.01 -1.49
N LYS A 119 15.88 19.42 -0.81
CA LYS A 119 15.94 19.40 0.65
C LYS A 119 16.34 20.79 1.16
N LEU A 120 15.39 21.49 1.78
CA LEU A 120 15.64 22.78 2.43
C LEU A 120 16.47 22.62 3.70
N SER A 121 17.30 23.62 3.99
CA SER A 121 17.98 23.75 5.27
C SER A 121 16.99 24.03 6.40
N GLY A 122 17.34 23.65 7.62
CA GLY A 122 16.52 23.96 8.80
C GLY A 122 16.36 25.47 9.06
N LYS A 123 17.19 26.31 8.43
CA LYS A 123 17.05 27.78 8.45
C LYS A 123 15.95 28.22 7.48
N ALA A 124 15.96 27.69 6.25
CA ALA A 124 14.94 27.98 5.25
C ALA A 124 13.55 27.48 5.70
N THR A 125 13.45 26.31 6.35
CA THR A 125 12.15 25.80 6.85
C THR A 125 11.47 26.73 7.85
N LYS A 126 12.22 27.59 8.58
CA LYS A 126 11.63 28.58 9.49
C LYS A 126 10.72 29.58 8.78
N LEU A 127 10.93 29.85 7.50
CA LEU A 127 10.04 30.72 6.74
C LEU A 127 8.67 30.06 6.50
N LEU A 128 8.62 28.73 6.34
CA LEU A 128 7.37 27.98 6.19
C LEU A 128 6.62 27.86 7.52
N GLU A 129 7.35 27.61 8.61
CA GLU A 129 6.78 27.54 9.95
C GLU A 129 6.10 28.85 10.38
N ASN A 130 6.59 30.00 9.90
CA ASN A 130 6.12 31.34 10.27
C ASN A 130 5.47 32.09 9.09
N LEU A 131 4.95 31.35 8.10
CA LEU A 131 4.48 31.91 6.84
C LEU A 131 3.38 32.96 7.02
N ARG A 132 2.40 32.71 7.89
CA ARG A 132 1.24 33.60 8.07
C ARG A 132 1.65 34.94 8.66
N GLU A 133 2.53 34.91 9.65
CA GLU A 133 3.06 36.08 10.33
C GLU A 133 3.96 36.91 9.40
N LEU A 134 4.78 36.23 8.58
CA LEU A 134 5.61 36.88 7.57
C LEU A 134 4.76 37.60 6.51
N GLU A 135 3.69 36.97 6.03
CA GLU A 135 2.74 37.57 5.09
C GLU A 135 2.01 38.78 5.69
N ALA A 136 1.69 38.73 6.99
CA ALA A 136 1.13 39.86 7.72
C ALA A 136 2.12 41.04 7.87
N GLY A 137 3.40 40.83 7.54
CA GLY A 137 4.45 41.84 7.62
C GLY A 137 5.03 42.04 9.01
N ARG A 138 4.78 41.10 9.94
CA ARG A 138 5.33 41.09 11.29
C ARG A 138 5.41 39.66 11.81
N ALA A 139 6.62 39.13 11.95
CA ALA A 139 6.86 37.78 12.45
C ALA A 139 7.91 37.79 13.55
N GLU A 140 7.58 37.15 14.67
CA GLU A 140 8.48 36.94 15.80
C GLU A 140 8.77 35.46 15.93
N PHE A 141 10.03 35.06 15.76
CA PHE A 141 10.41 33.64 15.79
C PHE A 141 11.88 33.45 16.14
N VAL A 142 12.26 32.19 16.40
CA VAL A 142 13.65 31.82 16.64
C VAL A 142 14.32 31.46 15.31
N PHE A 143 15.35 32.22 14.95
CA PHE A 143 16.23 31.92 13.83
C PHE A 143 17.66 31.78 14.33
N ASN A 144 18.36 30.72 13.92
CA ASN A 144 19.74 30.44 14.35
C ASN A 144 19.93 30.50 15.89
N ARG A 145 18.97 29.91 16.64
CA ARG A 145 18.93 29.91 18.12
C ARG A 145 18.80 31.29 18.77
N LYS A 146 18.38 32.31 18.02
CA LYS A 146 18.14 33.67 18.52
C LYS A 146 16.73 34.12 18.20
N GLU A 147 16.01 34.54 19.22
CA GLU A 147 14.72 35.23 19.06
C GLU A 147 14.92 36.55 18.34
N GLY A 148 13.98 36.89 17.46
CA GLY A 148 14.03 38.12 16.70
C GLY A 148 12.68 38.46 16.09
N LEU A 149 12.50 39.74 15.83
CA LEU A 149 11.30 40.29 15.22
C LEU A 149 11.64 40.83 13.82
N LEU A 150 11.02 40.24 12.80
CA LEU A 150 11.09 40.72 11.42
C LEU A 150 9.83 41.52 11.10
N THR A 151 9.96 42.73 10.57
CA THR A 151 8.82 43.60 10.27
C THR A 151 8.92 44.28 8.91
N GLY A 152 7.79 44.82 8.44
CA GLY A 152 7.72 45.69 7.28
C GLY A 152 8.02 44.96 5.97
N GLU A 153 8.82 45.59 5.11
CA GLU A 153 9.16 45.07 3.78
C GLU A 153 9.94 43.76 3.84
N MET A 154 10.83 43.59 4.83
CA MET A 154 11.61 42.35 5.00
C MET A 154 10.74 41.14 5.32
N ALA A 155 9.77 41.31 6.23
CA ALA A 155 8.83 40.26 6.57
C ALA A 155 7.94 39.90 5.37
N LYS A 156 7.38 40.91 4.70
CA LYS A 156 6.54 40.71 3.51
C LYS A 156 7.29 40.03 2.36
N TYR A 157 8.55 40.39 2.12
CA TYR A 157 9.39 39.75 1.11
C TYR A 157 9.66 38.27 1.44
N ALA A 158 10.08 37.97 2.68
CA ALA A 158 10.31 36.60 3.10
C ALA A 158 9.02 35.75 3.03
N GLY A 159 7.87 36.32 3.43
CA GLY A 159 6.56 35.68 3.28
C GLY A 159 6.19 35.42 1.82
N ALA A 160 6.45 36.38 0.93
CA ALA A 160 6.23 36.21 -0.50
C ALA A 160 7.09 35.09 -1.12
N VAL A 161 8.37 35.01 -0.75
CA VAL A 161 9.28 33.95 -1.20
C VAL A 161 8.80 32.57 -0.72
N ALA A 162 8.41 32.47 0.55
CA ALA A 162 7.90 31.24 1.12
C ALA A 162 6.58 30.79 0.49
N ARG A 163 5.66 31.74 0.24
CA ARG A 163 4.44 31.48 -0.53
C ARG A 163 4.75 31.01 -1.95
N GLY A 164 5.74 31.62 -2.62
CA GLY A 164 6.21 31.21 -3.94
C GLY A 164 6.71 29.77 -3.96
N TYR A 165 7.48 29.36 -2.95
CA TYR A 165 7.94 27.98 -2.80
C TYR A 165 6.78 26.99 -2.58
N VAL A 166 5.85 27.29 -1.67
CA VAL A 166 4.65 26.47 -1.45
C VAL A 166 3.85 26.32 -2.74
N ARG A 167 3.68 27.41 -3.49
CA ARG A 167 3.02 27.40 -4.80
C ARG A 167 3.73 26.45 -5.78
N ARG A 168 5.06 26.54 -5.93
CA ARG A 168 5.84 25.64 -6.80
C ARG A 168 5.66 24.18 -6.41
N LEU A 169 5.65 23.87 -5.10
CA LEU A 169 5.38 22.52 -4.61
C LEU A 169 3.99 22.03 -4.96
N VAL A 170 2.96 22.86 -4.76
CA VAL A 170 1.57 22.54 -5.12
C VAL A 170 1.44 22.32 -6.62
N GLU A 171 1.96 23.23 -7.45
CA GLU A 171 1.94 23.10 -8.91
C GLU A 171 2.65 21.82 -9.39
N TRP A 172 3.79 21.49 -8.78
CA TRP A 172 4.52 20.26 -9.08
C TRP A 172 3.75 19.00 -8.69
N ARG A 173 3.18 18.95 -7.48
CA ARG A 173 2.35 17.84 -7.01
C ARG A 173 1.11 17.67 -7.90
N LEU A 174 0.41 18.75 -8.22
CA LEU A 174 -0.74 18.74 -9.13
C LEU A 174 -0.35 18.24 -10.53
N GLY A 175 0.76 18.75 -11.07
CA GLY A 175 1.27 18.30 -12.37
C GLY A 175 1.59 16.81 -12.37
N ARG A 176 2.18 16.30 -11.28
CA ARG A 176 2.45 14.87 -11.08
C ARG A 176 1.16 14.06 -11.03
N THR A 177 0.21 14.43 -10.17
CA THR A 177 -1.09 13.75 -10.02
C THR A 177 -1.85 13.70 -11.33
N ARG A 178 -1.92 14.83 -12.07
CA ARG A 178 -2.57 14.88 -13.37
C ARG A 178 -1.94 13.93 -14.38
N ARG A 179 -0.61 13.94 -14.49
CA ARG A 179 0.09 13.02 -15.41
C ARG A 179 -0.16 11.57 -15.03
N LEU A 180 -0.11 11.24 -13.74
CA LEU A 180 -0.46 9.91 -13.24
C LEU A 180 -1.89 9.50 -13.61
N GLY A 181 -2.87 10.40 -13.48
CA GLY A 181 -4.25 10.16 -13.94
C GLY A 181 -4.34 9.94 -15.46
N GLU A 182 -3.64 10.75 -16.26
CA GLU A 182 -3.57 10.58 -17.73
C GLU A 182 -2.93 9.22 -18.11
N TYR A 183 -1.93 8.75 -17.36
CA TYR A 183 -1.32 7.44 -17.56
C TYR A 183 -2.28 6.30 -17.17
N ALA A 184 -2.94 6.39 -16.02
CA ALA A 184 -3.94 5.42 -15.58
C ALA A 184 -5.10 5.31 -16.55
N GLU A 185 -5.63 6.45 -17.03
CA GLU A 185 -6.71 6.45 -18.01
C GLU A 185 -6.29 5.74 -19.31
N ARG A 186 -5.06 5.98 -19.79
CA ARG A 186 -4.54 5.28 -20.97
C ARG A 186 -4.36 3.78 -20.72
N LEU A 187 -3.85 3.40 -19.55
CA LEU A 187 -3.69 2.00 -19.16
C LEU A 187 -5.05 1.29 -19.14
N ALA A 188 -6.05 1.89 -18.49
CA ALA A 188 -7.42 1.39 -18.43
C ALA A 188 -8.03 1.23 -19.82
N ARG A 189 -7.79 2.18 -20.75
CA ARG A 189 -8.24 2.05 -22.14
C ARG A 189 -7.57 0.89 -22.88
N VAL A 190 -6.25 0.71 -22.72
CA VAL A 190 -5.51 -0.40 -23.35
C VAL A 190 -6.06 -1.73 -22.84
N ARG A 191 -6.22 -1.87 -21.53
CA ARG A 191 -6.80 -3.06 -20.90
C ARG A 191 -8.25 -3.29 -21.32
N GLY A 192 -9.08 -2.25 -21.35
CA GLY A 192 -10.46 -2.31 -21.81
C GLY A 192 -10.59 -2.84 -23.24
N ARG A 193 -9.76 -2.35 -24.18
CA ARG A 193 -9.73 -2.86 -25.56
C ARG A 193 -9.32 -4.32 -25.63
N ARG A 194 -8.30 -4.73 -24.86
CA ARG A 194 -7.85 -6.13 -24.80
C ARG A 194 -8.92 -7.05 -24.22
N ARG A 195 -9.62 -6.61 -23.17
CA ARG A 195 -10.78 -7.30 -22.60
C ARG A 195 -11.85 -7.54 -23.66
N GLU A 196 -12.23 -6.51 -24.42
CA GLU A 196 -13.25 -6.59 -25.47
C GLU A 196 -12.83 -7.48 -26.64
N GLN A 197 -11.58 -7.37 -27.11
CA GLN A 197 -11.09 -8.11 -28.28
C GLN A 197 -10.78 -9.58 -27.97
N ALA A 198 -10.21 -9.87 -26.80
CA ALA A 198 -9.77 -11.22 -26.45
C ALA A 198 -10.75 -11.99 -25.57
N GLY A 199 -11.78 -11.34 -25.02
CA GLY A 199 -12.73 -11.94 -24.09
C GLY A 199 -12.08 -12.45 -22.80
N ARG A 200 -10.97 -11.81 -22.39
CA ARG A 200 -10.15 -12.15 -21.22
C ARG A 200 -10.47 -11.19 -20.08
N LEU A 201 -10.64 -11.73 -18.88
CA LEU A 201 -10.92 -10.98 -17.66
C LEU A 201 -9.85 -11.29 -16.63
N ARG A 202 -9.46 -10.28 -15.85
CA ARG A 202 -8.63 -10.46 -14.67
C ARG A 202 -9.49 -10.68 -13.45
N PHE A 203 -8.94 -11.24 -12.39
CA PHE A 203 -9.66 -11.32 -11.12
C PHE A 203 -10.00 -9.93 -10.58
N ALA A 204 -9.11 -8.94 -10.78
CA ALA A 204 -9.33 -7.56 -10.39
C ALA A 204 -10.47 -6.86 -11.16
N ASP A 205 -10.86 -7.37 -12.33
CA ASP A 205 -11.98 -6.81 -13.10
C ASP A 205 -13.34 -7.20 -12.50
N LEU A 206 -13.41 -8.32 -11.78
CA LEU A 206 -14.67 -8.92 -11.36
C LEU A 206 -15.49 -8.02 -10.42
N PRO A 207 -14.93 -7.37 -9.39
CA PRO A 207 -15.70 -6.47 -8.53
C PRO A 207 -16.33 -5.32 -9.33
N ARG A 208 -15.55 -4.69 -10.22
CA ARG A 208 -16.03 -3.60 -11.06
C ARG A 208 -17.13 -4.05 -12.03
N ILE A 209 -16.93 -5.19 -12.70
CA ILE A 209 -17.95 -5.74 -13.61
C ILE A 209 -19.22 -6.10 -12.84
N ALA A 210 -19.09 -6.72 -11.67
CA ALA A 210 -20.24 -7.02 -10.82
C ALA A 210 -21.00 -5.73 -10.46
N GLN A 211 -20.28 -4.67 -10.11
CA GLN A 211 -20.90 -3.38 -9.81
C GLN A 211 -21.60 -2.76 -11.04
N GLU A 212 -20.87 -2.56 -12.14
CA GLU A 212 -21.33 -1.81 -13.32
C GLU A 212 -22.36 -2.57 -14.16
N GLU A 213 -22.15 -3.87 -14.37
CA GLU A 213 -22.91 -4.66 -15.36
C GLU A 213 -23.99 -5.55 -14.71
N VAL A 214 -23.95 -5.71 -13.38
CA VAL A 214 -24.89 -6.58 -12.66
C VAL A 214 -25.70 -5.78 -11.66
N VAL A 215 -25.04 -5.10 -10.73
CA VAL A 215 -25.71 -4.41 -9.60
C VAL A 215 -26.36 -3.11 -10.04
N GLN A 216 -25.76 -2.37 -10.97
CA GLN A 216 -26.37 -1.16 -11.54
C GLN A 216 -27.44 -1.47 -12.61
N VAL A 217 -27.60 -2.73 -13.03
CA VAL A 217 -28.63 -3.15 -13.97
C VAL A 217 -29.85 -3.63 -13.19
N PRO A 218 -30.96 -2.86 -13.11
CA PRO A 218 -32.02 -3.10 -12.13
C PRO A 218 -32.65 -4.49 -12.20
N VAL A 219 -32.81 -5.05 -13.41
CA VAL A 219 -33.39 -6.39 -13.60
C VAL A 219 -32.48 -7.52 -13.07
N LEU A 220 -31.16 -7.34 -13.15
CA LEU A 220 -30.20 -8.32 -12.65
C LEU A 220 -30.03 -8.19 -11.14
N ALA A 221 -29.92 -6.96 -10.63
CA ALA A 221 -29.89 -6.67 -9.20
C ALA A 221 -31.13 -7.22 -8.50
N TYR A 222 -32.34 -6.96 -9.04
CA TYR A 222 -33.59 -7.51 -8.50
C TYR A 222 -33.61 -9.04 -8.44
N ARG A 223 -33.07 -9.70 -9.48
CA ARG A 223 -32.97 -11.16 -9.50
C ARG A 223 -32.00 -11.69 -8.45
N LEU A 224 -30.86 -11.04 -8.25
CA LEU A 224 -29.87 -11.43 -7.24
C LEU A 224 -30.37 -11.17 -5.82
N ASP A 225 -31.02 -10.03 -5.58
CA ASP A 225 -31.65 -9.72 -4.30
C ASP A 225 -32.67 -10.80 -3.92
N GLY A 226 -33.48 -11.24 -4.88
CA GLY A 226 -34.48 -12.30 -4.65
C GLY A 226 -33.90 -13.69 -4.32
N TRP A 227 -32.58 -13.88 -4.35
CA TRP A 227 -31.94 -15.18 -4.09
C TRP A 227 -31.34 -15.29 -2.69
N PHE A 228 -30.98 -14.18 -2.06
CA PHE A 228 -30.20 -14.19 -0.83
C PHE A 228 -30.85 -13.32 0.24
N ASP A 229 -31.44 -13.99 1.25
CA ASP A 229 -31.96 -13.29 2.42
C ASP A 229 -30.88 -13.07 3.50
N HIS A 230 -29.82 -13.89 3.51
CA HIS A 230 -28.80 -13.87 4.55
C HIS A 230 -27.40 -13.75 3.96
N TRP A 231 -26.67 -12.72 4.35
CA TRP A 231 -25.30 -12.45 3.94
C TRP A 231 -24.32 -12.78 5.06
N LEU A 232 -23.36 -13.66 4.77
CA LEU A 232 -22.31 -14.07 5.70
C LEU A 232 -20.94 -13.77 5.07
N LEU A 233 -20.20 -12.84 5.68
CA LEU A 233 -18.90 -12.39 5.17
C LEU A 233 -17.80 -12.72 6.19
N ASP A 234 -16.87 -13.59 5.79
CA ASP A 234 -15.71 -13.98 6.60
C ASP A 234 -14.46 -13.19 6.17
N GLU A 235 -13.46 -13.11 7.04
CA GLU A 235 -12.20 -12.37 6.83
C GLU A 235 -12.42 -10.94 6.34
N PHE A 236 -13.42 -10.26 6.90
CA PHE A 236 -13.92 -9.00 6.36
C PHE A 236 -12.85 -7.89 6.36
N GLN A 237 -11.85 -7.96 7.24
CA GLN A 237 -10.72 -7.01 7.28
C GLN A 237 -9.90 -6.96 5.98
N ASP A 238 -9.96 -8.02 5.15
CA ASP A 238 -9.23 -8.11 3.89
C ASP A 238 -10.09 -7.73 2.68
N THR A 239 -11.34 -7.32 2.91
CA THR A 239 -12.26 -6.87 1.86
C THR A 239 -11.77 -5.53 1.29
N SER A 240 -11.69 -5.43 -0.03
CA SER A 240 -11.38 -4.17 -0.72
C SER A 240 -12.62 -3.29 -0.91
N ARG A 241 -12.42 -1.98 -1.08
CA ARG A 241 -13.52 -1.05 -1.34
C ARG A 241 -14.30 -1.38 -2.62
N SER A 242 -13.64 -1.87 -3.65
CA SER A 242 -14.30 -2.28 -4.90
C SER A 242 -15.19 -3.51 -4.70
N GLN A 243 -14.73 -4.51 -3.94
CA GLN A 243 -15.55 -5.67 -3.56
C GLN A 243 -16.75 -5.24 -2.73
N TRP A 244 -16.54 -4.38 -1.73
CA TRP A 244 -17.63 -3.85 -0.93
C TRP A 244 -18.62 -3.04 -1.77
N ALA A 245 -18.15 -2.18 -2.68
CA ALA A 245 -19.03 -1.36 -3.51
C ALA A 245 -19.89 -2.18 -4.48
N ALA A 246 -19.45 -3.39 -4.85
CA ALA A 246 -20.26 -4.34 -5.59
C ALA A 246 -21.30 -5.06 -4.70
N LEU A 247 -20.96 -5.37 -3.45
CA LEU A 247 -21.84 -6.08 -2.53
C LEU A 247 -22.84 -5.16 -1.80
N ALA A 248 -22.43 -3.94 -1.48
CA ALA A 248 -23.16 -3.02 -0.61
C ALA A 248 -24.61 -2.80 -1.06
N PRO A 249 -24.92 -2.55 -2.35
CA PRO A 249 -26.31 -2.33 -2.75
C PRO A 249 -27.21 -3.56 -2.54
N LEU A 250 -26.66 -4.77 -2.65
CA LEU A 250 -27.39 -6.01 -2.40
C LEU A 250 -27.57 -6.27 -0.89
N VAL A 251 -26.57 -5.88 -0.09
CA VAL A 251 -26.62 -5.99 1.37
C VAL A 251 -27.54 -4.94 1.98
N GLU A 252 -27.63 -3.74 1.41
CA GLU A 252 -28.51 -2.66 1.86
C GLU A 252 -30.00 -3.06 1.80
N GLU A 253 -30.39 -3.98 0.92
CA GLU A 253 -31.75 -4.52 0.86
C GLU A 253 -32.13 -5.35 2.10
N VAL A 254 -31.16 -5.88 2.85
CA VAL A 254 -31.42 -6.46 4.19
C VAL A 254 -32.10 -5.44 5.09
N TRP A 255 -31.81 -4.16 4.89
CA TRP A 255 -32.31 -3.08 5.72
C TRP A 255 -33.70 -2.60 5.40
N GLN A 256 -34.10 -2.75 4.14
CA GLN A 256 -35.44 -2.41 3.69
C GLN A 256 -36.47 -3.46 4.16
N ASP A 257 -36.00 -4.62 4.64
CA ASP A 257 -36.86 -5.66 5.20
C ASP A 257 -37.29 -5.33 6.65
N SER A 258 -38.41 -4.63 6.77
CA SER A 258 -39.04 -4.33 8.06
C SER A 258 -39.51 -5.55 8.85
N GLU A 259 -39.59 -6.73 8.21
CA GLU A 259 -40.03 -7.97 8.85
C GLU A 259 -38.88 -8.70 9.57
N GLY A 260 -37.63 -8.26 9.40
CA GLY A 260 -36.45 -8.85 10.06
C GLY A 260 -36.13 -10.28 9.63
N ARG A 261 -36.56 -10.66 8.42
CA ARG A 261 -36.28 -11.97 7.80
C ARG A 261 -34.91 -11.99 7.15
N ARG A 262 -34.42 -10.84 6.68
CA ARG A 262 -33.09 -10.71 6.07
C ARG A 262 -32.04 -10.34 7.11
N THR A 263 -30.80 -10.84 6.95
CA THR A 263 -29.70 -10.55 7.91
C THR A 263 -28.36 -10.36 7.25
N LEU A 264 -27.53 -9.48 7.84
CA LEU A 264 -26.11 -9.35 7.56
C LEU A 264 -25.30 -9.84 8.76
N PHE A 265 -24.34 -10.71 8.52
CA PHE A 265 -23.34 -11.15 9.49
C PHE A 265 -21.96 -11.04 8.84
N TYR A 266 -21.05 -10.32 9.47
CA TYR A 266 -19.66 -10.27 9.03
C TYR A 266 -18.73 -10.44 10.22
N VAL A 267 -17.62 -11.12 10.00
CA VAL A 267 -16.59 -11.41 11.00
C VAL A 267 -15.22 -11.12 10.43
N GLY A 268 -14.30 -10.80 11.33
CA GLY A 268 -12.93 -10.50 10.96
C GLY A 268 -12.13 -10.01 12.16
N ASP A 269 -10.83 -9.87 11.94
CA ASP A 269 -9.90 -9.34 12.93
C ASP A 269 -9.00 -8.30 12.26
N VAL A 270 -9.22 -7.01 12.58
CA VAL A 270 -8.41 -5.89 12.07
C VAL A 270 -6.91 -6.08 12.40
N LYS A 271 -6.57 -6.80 13.47
CA LYS A 271 -5.17 -7.12 13.83
C LYS A 271 -4.49 -8.05 12.83
N GLN A 272 -5.28 -8.75 12.00
CA GLN A 272 -4.82 -9.71 10.99
C GLN A 272 -4.88 -9.14 9.56
N ALA A 273 -5.21 -7.86 9.40
CA ALA A 273 -5.25 -7.19 8.10
C ALA A 273 -3.84 -7.05 7.50
N ILE A 274 -3.37 -8.09 6.81
CA ILE A 274 -2.04 -8.16 6.19
C ILE A 274 -2.08 -8.04 4.66
N TYR A 275 -3.27 -7.95 4.07
CA TYR A 275 -3.48 -7.84 2.63
C TYR A 275 -3.77 -6.41 2.14
N GLY A 276 -3.39 -5.38 2.91
CA GLY A 276 -3.53 -3.98 2.49
C GLY A 276 -2.87 -3.68 1.13
N TRP A 277 -1.75 -4.34 0.83
CA TRP A 277 -1.07 -4.23 -0.47
C TRP A 277 -1.85 -4.83 -1.66
N ARG A 278 -2.89 -5.63 -1.40
CA ARG A 278 -3.85 -6.14 -2.41
C ARG A 278 -5.14 -5.33 -2.46
N GLY A 279 -5.19 -4.18 -1.77
CA GLY A 279 -6.35 -3.31 -1.71
C GLY A 279 -7.37 -3.66 -0.63
N GLY A 280 -7.07 -4.62 0.26
CA GLY A 280 -7.88 -4.86 1.45
C GLY A 280 -7.89 -3.62 2.35
N ASP A 281 -9.06 -3.19 2.81
CA ASP A 281 -9.20 -1.99 3.63
C ASP A 281 -9.91 -2.30 4.94
N ALA A 282 -9.12 -2.49 5.99
CA ALA A 282 -9.64 -2.74 7.33
C ALA A 282 -10.46 -1.56 7.91
N GLY A 283 -10.34 -0.37 7.33
CA GLY A 283 -11.19 0.78 7.66
C GLY A 283 -12.67 0.50 7.39
N LEU A 284 -12.98 -0.31 6.38
CA LEU A 284 -14.36 -0.72 6.07
C LEU A 284 -15.04 -1.39 7.26
N PHE A 285 -14.31 -2.17 8.05
CA PHE A 285 -14.85 -2.87 9.22
C PHE A 285 -15.52 -1.89 10.20
N THR A 286 -14.91 -0.72 10.40
CA THR A 286 -15.42 0.32 11.30
C THR A 286 -16.41 1.26 10.59
N GLU A 287 -16.14 1.64 9.34
CA GLU A 287 -17.00 2.55 8.57
C GLU A 287 -18.41 1.99 8.41
N ILE A 288 -18.53 0.69 8.09
CA ILE A 288 -19.80 -0.02 7.97
C ILE A 288 -20.50 0.00 9.32
N ALA A 289 -19.83 -0.46 10.39
CA ALA A 289 -20.39 -0.44 11.74
C ALA A 289 -20.98 0.93 12.14
N GLN A 290 -20.31 2.02 11.78
CA GLN A 290 -20.76 3.39 12.02
C GLN A 290 -21.93 3.81 11.10
N GLY A 291 -21.85 3.47 9.82
CA GLY A 291 -22.87 3.79 8.81
C GLY A 291 -24.23 3.16 9.10
N TYR A 292 -24.27 2.06 9.85
CA TYR A 292 -25.51 1.38 10.23
C TYR A 292 -26.07 1.75 11.63
N GLU A 293 -25.66 2.90 12.19
CA GLU A 293 -26.28 3.62 13.34
C GLU A 293 -26.90 2.74 14.44
N GLY A 294 -26.11 1.85 15.04
CA GLY A 294 -26.51 1.09 16.24
C GLY A 294 -27.50 -0.06 15.99
N ARG A 295 -27.78 -0.38 14.73
CA ARG A 295 -28.59 -1.55 14.34
C ARG A 295 -27.74 -2.79 14.00
N LEU A 296 -26.42 -2.63 13.89
CA LEU A 296 -25.48 -3.73 13.98
C LEU A 296 -25.12 -4.01 15.45
N LYS A 297 -25.11 -5.30 15.82
CA LYS A 297 -24.59 -5.75 17.11
C LYS A 297 -23.10 -6.07 16.98
N ASP A 298 -22.26 -5.30 17.65
CA ASP A 298 -20.83 -5.59 17.78
C ASP A 298 -20.60 -6.63 18.89
N GLU A 299 -20.03 -7.78 18.53
CA GLU A 299 -19.64 -8.85 19.44
C GLU A 299 -18.14 -9.12 19.36
N LYS A 300 -17.45 -8.93 20.49
CA LYS A 300 -16.01 -9.15 20.62
C LYS A 300 -15.72 -10.53 21.19
N LEU A 301 -14.90 -11.31 20.49
CA LEU A 301 -14.54 -12.67 20.88
C LEU A 301 -13.09 -12.72 21.41
N GLY A 302 -12.91 -12.59 22.73
CA GLY A 302 -11.60 -12.65 23.38
C GLY A 302 -11.09 -14.07 23.70
N ARG A 303 -11.94 -15.09 23.63
CA ARG A 303 -11.58 -16.46 24.01
C ARG A 303 -10.93 -17.22 22.85
N SER A 304 -9.71 -17.71 23.05
CA SER A 304 -8.98 -18.56 22.11
C SER A 304 -9.15 -20.04 22.41
N TYR A 305 -9.69 -20.76 21.43
CA TYR A 305 -9.77 -22.22 21.42
C TYR A 305 -8.55 -22.87 20.75
N ARG A 306 -7.72 -22.07 20.05
CA ARG A 306 -6.62 -22.53 19.20
C ARG A 306 -5.31 -22.70 19.97
N SER A 307 -4.95 -21.71 20.80
CA SER A 307 -3.59 -21.58 21.31
C SER A 307 -3.48 -21.85 22.81
N GLY A 308 -2.33 -22.38 23.22
CA GLY A 308 -1.98 -22.54 24.64
C GLY A 308 -1.72 -21.20 25.34
N GLU A 309 -2.01 -21.15 26.64
CA GLU A 309 -1.87 -19.94 27.46
C GLU A 309 -0.50 -19.25 27.34
N LYS A 310 0.60 -20.01 27.29
CA LYS A 310 1.95 -19.41 27.20
C LYS A 310 2.18 -18.67 25.88
N VAL A 311 1.55 -19.14 24.79
CA VAL A 311 1.61 -18.48 23.49
C VAL A 311 0.79 -17.19 23.52
N LEU A 312 -0.44 -17.24 24.05
CA LEU A 312 -1.29 -16.05 24.18
C LEU A 312 -0.63 -14.97 25.05
N ARG A 313 -0.04 -15.34 26.19
CA ARG A 313 0.70 -14.40 27.04
C ARG A 313 1.90 -13.77 26.33
N ALA A 314 2.55 -14.47 25.42
CA ALA A 314 3.64 -13.89 24.64
C ALA A 314 3.10 -12.88 23.62
N VAL A 315 1.98 -13.18 22.96
CA VAL A 315 1.29 -12.25 22.06
C VAL A 315 0.88 -10.98 22.83
N GLU A 316 0.25 -11.11 24.00
CA GLU A 316 -0.11 -9.98 24.87
C GLU A 316 1.11 -9.10 25.18
N LYS A 317 2.22 -9.70 25.63
CA LYS A 317 3.44 -8.95 25.97
C LYS A 317 4.02 -8.12 24.83
N VAL A 318 3.85 -8.57 23.59
CA VAL A 318 4.41 -7.90 22.41
C VAL A 318 3.43 -6.90 21.81
N PHE A 319 2.15 -7.22 21.78
CA PHE A 319 1.15 -6.51 20.97
C PHE A 319 0.08 -5.76 21.77
N GLN A 320 0.10 -5.81 23.10
CA GLN A 320 -0.78 -4.95 23.90
C GLN A 320 -0.47 -3.47 23.63
N PRO A 321 -1.49 -2.57 23.62
CA PRO A 321 -1.32 -1.17 23.25
C PRO A 321 -0.17 -0.45 23.98
N GLU A 322 0.00 -0.73 25.27
CA GLU A 322 1.06 -0.14 26.11
C GLU A 322 2.45 -0.54 25.62
N ALA A 323 2.64 -1.81 25.24
CA ALA A 323 3.92 -2.30 24.73
C ALA A 323 4.28 -1.67 23.36
N LEU A 324 3.28 -1.45 22.51
CA LEU A 324 3.46 -0.76 21.23
C LEU A 324 3.84 0.71 21.43
N GLN A 325 3.19 1.38 22.39
CA GLN A 325 3.49 2.77 22.75
C GLN A 325 4.93 2.91 23.27
N GLU A 326 5.35 2.01 24.18
CA GLU A 326 6.72 1.97 24.72
C GLU A 326 7.77 1.69 23.64
N SER A 327 7.39 0.92 22.61
CA SER A 327 8.26 0.60 21.46
C SER A 327 8.40 1.73 20.44
N GLY A 328 7.72 2.87 20.64
CA GLY A 328 7.82 4.05 19.78
C GLY A 328 6.95 3.98 18.51
N VAL A 329 5.93 3.13 18.49
CA VAL A 329 4.92 3.12 17.42
C VAL A 329 4.16 4.45 17.41
N GLU A 330 3.82 4.95 16.22
CA GLU A 330 3.10 6.22 16.08
C GLU A 330 1.76 6.20 16.84
N GLY A 331 1.48 7.27 17.60
CA GLY A 331 0.32 7.32 18.49
C GLY A 331 -1.02 7.09 17.78
N ALA A 332 -1.17 7.59 16.55
CA ALA A 332 -2.39 7.35 15.75
C ALA A 332 -2.60 5.86 15.45
N VAL A 333 -1.52 5.12 15.21
CA VAL A 333 -1.56 3.66 14.97
C VAL A 333 -1.92 2.93 16.26
N VAL A 334 -1.32 3.32 17.39
CA VAL A 334 -1.64 2.72 18.71
C VAL A 334 -3.12 2.93 19.05
N THR A 335 -3.65 4.14 18.87
CA THR A 335 -5.08 4.42 19.10
C THR A 335 -5.99 3.58 18.19
N GLY A 336 -5.60 3.37 16.93
CA GLY A 336 -6.34 2.47 16.03
C GLY A 336 -6.32 1.02 16.50
N TRP A 337 -5.14 0.54 16.89
CA TRP A 337 -4.92 -0.83 17.40
C TRP A 337 -5.72 -1.12 18.68
N GLU A 338 -5.72 -0.17 19.61
CA GLU A 338 -6.41 -0.26 20.90
C GLU A 338 -7.92 -0.50 20.73
N ARG A 339 -8.56 0.12 19.72
CA ARG A 339 -10.01 -0.06 19.45
C ARG A 339 -10.37 -1.51 19.10
N GLY A 340 -9.48 -2.20 18.38
CA GLY A 340 -9.62 -3.59 17.96
C GLY A 340 -9.00 -4.61 18.94
N TRP A 341 -8.37 -4.14 20.01
CA TRP A 341 -7.80 -5.00 21.03
C TRP A 341 -8.87 -5.50 21.99
N THR A 342 -8.94 -6.82 22.17
CA THR A 342 -9.92 -7.47 23.05
C THR A 342 -9.27 -8.26 24.18
N GLY A 343 -7.92 -8.33 24.17
CA GLY A 343 -7.17 -9.33 24.91
C GLY A 343 -7.46 -10.76 24.44
N HIS A 344 -6.68 -11.71 24.97
CA HIS A 344 -6.81 -13.13 24.67
C HIS A 344 -6.91 -13.97 25.95
N GLU A 345 -8.01 -14.71 26.08
CA GLU A 345 -8.20 -15.70 27.15
C GLU A 345 -8.11 -17.11 26.59
N PRO A 346 -7.28 -18.01 27.15
CA PRO A 346 -7.29 -19.41 26.72
C PRO A 346 -8.58 -20.10 27.15
N GLN A 347 -9.09 -21.00 26.31
CA GLN A 347 -10.03 -22.03 26.75
C GLN A 347 -9.42 -22.83 27.91
N ASP A 348 -10.26 -23.32 28.83
CA ASP A 348 -9.80 -24.04 30.03
C ASP A 348 -8.88 -25.23 29.74
N SER A 349 -9.14 -25.98 28.67
CA SER A 349 -8.28 -27.09 28.22
C SER A 349 -6.89 -26.66 27.75
N ASN A 350 -6.67 -25.36 27.50
CA ASN A 350 -5.43 -24.78 27.01
C ASN A 350 -4.64 -24.02 28.10
N ARG A 351 -5.15 -23.97 29.33
CA ARG A 351 -4.45 -23.38 30.48
C ARG A 351 -3.13 -24.10 30.74
N ASN A 352 -2.11 -23.33 31.09
CA ASN A 352 -0.73 -23.76 31.33
C ASN A 352 -0.03 -24.50 30.16
N LYS A 353 -0.67 -24.59 28.98
CA LYS A 353 -0.11 -25.21 27.77
C LYS A 353 0.66 -24.21 26.90
N GLY A 354 1.39 -24.75 25.95
CA GLY A 354 2.22 -23.99 25.02
C GLY A 354 3.65 -23.82 25.49
N HIS A 355 4.49 -23.33 24.59
CA HIS A 355 5.89 -23.00 24.82
C HIS A 355 6.24 -21.86 23.87
N VAL A 356 7.02 -20.89 24.35
CA VAL A 356 7.53 -19.78 23.55
C VAL A 356 8.98 -19.57 23.95
N GLU A 357 9.84 -19.47 22.95
CA GLU A 357 11.26 -19.23 23.11
C GLU A 357 11.69 -18.23 22.03
N ILE A 358 12.57 -17.30 22.39
CA ILE A 358 13.18 -16.33 21.47
C ILE A 358 14.67 -16.65 21.43
N ARG A 359 15.19 -16.97 20.23
CA ARG A 359 16.61 -17.22 20.01
C ARG A 359 17.15 -16.24 18.98
N PRO A 360 18.20 -15.47 19.28
CA PRO A 360 18.90 -14.71 18.25
C PRO A 360 19.65 -15.69 17.34
N ALA A 361 19.56 -15.48 16.04
CA ALA A 361 20.29 -16.21 15.01
C ALA A 361 20.37 -15.35 13.74
N GLU A 362 21.44 -15.50 12.96
CA GLU A 362 21.67 -14.74 11.73
C GLU A 362 22.14 -15.66 10.59
N GLY A 363 21.73 -15.34 9.35
CA GLY A 363 22.12 -16.10 8.16
C GLY A 363 21.75 -17.58 8.24
N GLU A 364 22.65 -18.45 7.78
CA GLU A 364 22.44 -19.90 7.74
C GLU A 364 22.22 -20.55 9.13
N GLU A 365 22.68 -19.90 10.21
CA GLU A 365 22.51 -20.40 11.59
C GLU A 365 21.02 -20.50 11.99
N ILE A 366 20.16 -19.70 11.36
CA ILE A 366 18.71 -19.76 11.55
C ILE A 366 18.21 -21.18 11.28
N TRP A 367 18.65 -21.79 10.17
CA TRP A 367 18.12 -23.06 9.70
C TRP A 367 18.68 -24.26 10.45
N THR A 368 19.95 -24.22 10.83
CA THR A 368 20.54 -25.23 11.72
C THR A 368 19.85 -25.23 13.08
N THR A 369 19.55 -24.04 13.61
CA THR A 369 18.78 -23.88 14.85
C THR A 369 17.36 -24.44 14.73
N VAL A 370 16.65 -24.12 13.65
CA VAL A 370 15.30 -24.67 13.39
C VAL A 370 15.35 -26.19 13.27
N ALA A 371 16.29 -26.76 12.52
CA ALA A 371 16.45 -28.20 12.37
C ALA A 371 16.68 -28.87 13.73
N GLN A 372 17.56 -28.30 14.57
CA GLN A 372 17.84 -28.79 15.90
C GLN A 372 16.58 -28.76 16.79
N ILE A 373 15.81 -27.68 16.77
CA ILE A 373 14.56 -27.57 17.53
C ILE A 373 13.56 -28.65 17.10
N VAL A 374 13.36 -28.83 15.80
CA VAL A 374 12.43 -29.84 15.26
C VAL A 374 12.86 -31.25 15.69
N LYS A 375 14.13 -31.60 15.52
CA LYS A 375 14.68 -32.91 15.90
C LYS A 375 14.59 -33.16 17.41
N THR A 376 15.03 -32.19 18.23
CA THR A 376 15.06 -32.35 19.70
C THR A 376 13.68 -32.35 20.35
N SER A 377 12.70 -31.67 19.75
CA SER A 377 11.32 -31.68 20.28
C SER A 377 10.62 -33.04 20.15
N GLY A 378 11.07 -33.87 19.19
CA GLY A 378 10.42 -35.13 18.81
C GLY A 378 8.98 -34.95 18.32
N VAL A 379 8.59 -33.75 17.87
CA VAL A 379 7.20 -33.44 17.47
C VAL A 379 6.75 -34.29 16.29
N LEU A 380 7.61 -34.49 15.30
CA LEU A 380 7.31 -35.28 14.11
C LEU A 380 7.18 -36.77 14.44
N GLU A 381 8.03 -37.30 15.33
CA GLU A 381 7.98 -38.70 15.79
C GLU A 381 6.69 -39.01 16.57
N LYS A 382 6.14 -38.01 17.25
CA LYS A 382 4.86 -38.10 17.97
C LYS A 382 3.64 -37.90 17.05
N GLY A 383 3.84 -37.77 15.73
CA GLY A 383 2.79 -37.54 14.75
C GLY A 383 2.28 -36.11 14.67
N GLY A 384 3.00 -35.14 15.26
CA GLY A 384 2.69 -33.72 15.14
C GLY A 384 3.20 -33.11 13.84
N THR A 385 2.72 -31.90 13.55
CA THR A 385 3.14 -31.10 12.37
C THR A 385 3.92 -29.86 12.80
N VAL A 386 4.77 -29.36 11.91
CA VAL A 386 5.56 -28.13 12.12
C VAL A 386 5.28 -27.16 11.00
N GLY A 387 4.93 -25.92 11.34
CA GLY A 387 4.89 -24.81 10.41
C GLY A 387 6.06 -23.86 10.67
N VAL A 388 6.81 -23.52 9.63
CA VAL A 388 7.89 -22.53 9.68
C VAL A 388 7.45 -21.31 8.87
N LEU A 389 7.30 -20.16 9.53
CA LEU A 389 6.84 -18.92 8.91
C LEU A 389 8.02 -17.98 8.69
N THR A 390 8.16 -17.49 7.46
CA THR A 390 9.21 -16.53 7.07
C THR A 390 8.59 -15.23 6.58
N ARG A 391 9.38 -14.15 6.58
CA ARG A 391 8.91 -12.85 6.07
C ARG A 391 8.83 -12.82 4.54
N THR A 392 9.69 -13.57 3.85
CA THR A 392 9.80 -13.59 2.39
C THR A 392 9.82 -15.02 1.86
N ASN A 393 9.36 -15.18 0.62
CA ASN A 393 9.40 -16.48 -0.07
C ASN A 393 10.83 -16.96 -0.31
N ASP A 394 11.76 -16.04 -0.61
CA ASP A 394 13.18 -16.39 -0.80
C ASP A 394 13.75 -17.06 0.45
N LEU A 395 13.46 -16.50 1.63
CA LEU A 395 13.86 -17.10 2.90
C LEU A 395 13.16 -18.45 3.14
N ALA A 396 11.90 -18.61 2.72
CA ALA A 396 11.22 -19.91 2.82
C ALA A 396 11.89 -20.98 1.94
N HIS A 397 12.30 -20.61 0.73
CA HIS A 397 12.96 -21.53 -0.20
C HIS A 397 14.36 -21.91 0.29
N GLU A 398 15.16 -20.93 0.72
CA GLU A 398 16.47 -21.16 1.35
C GLU A 398 16.35 -22.12 2.53
N GLY A 399 15.38 -21.87 3.43
CA GLY A 399 15.13 -22.72 4.57
C GLY A 399 14.69 -24.14 4.19
N ALA A 400 13.86 -24.28 3.17
CA ALA A 400 13.43 -25.61 2.71
C ALA A 400 14.58 -26.43 2.14
N GLU A 401 15.49 -25.81 1.39
CA GLU A 401 16.69 -26.48 0.87
C GLU A 401 17.58 -26.95 2.03
N LEU A 402 17.89 -26.06 2.99
CA LEU A 402 18.77 -26.37 4.11
C LEU A 402 18.15 -27.39 5.09
N LEU A 403 16.87 -27.27 5.42
CA LEU A 403 16.17 -28.24 6.27
C LEU A 403 16.06 -29.62 5.59
N SER A 404 15.95 -29.66 4.26
CA SER A 404 15.96 -30.92 3.50
C SER A 404 17.34 -31.59 3.55
N GLN A 405 18.43 -30.82 3.49
CA GLN A 405 19.79 -31.35 3.69
C GLN A 405 19.97 -31.93 5.11
N GLU A 406 19.29 -31.37 6.10
CA GLU A 406 19.23 -31.88 7.47
C GLU A 406 18.34 -33.14 7.62
N GLY A 407 17.77 -33.66 6.52
CA GLY A 407 16.97 -34.88 6.49
C GLY A 407 15.49 -34.69 6.85
N LEU A 408 15.00 -33.45 6.93
CA LEU A 408 13.59 -33.14 7.17
C LEU A 408 12.84 -33.08 5.85
N ARG A 409 11.64 -33.66 5.80
CA ARG A 409 10.74 -33.49 4.65
C ARG A 409 10.03 -32.15 4.77
N VAL A 410 10.33 -31.22 3.86
CA VAL A 410 9.75 -29.88 3.85
C VAL A 410 8.92 -29.67 2.58
N THR A 411 7.81 -28.97 2.74
CA THR A 411 6.99 -28.48 1.63
C THR A 411 6.88 -26.97 1.77
N VAL A 412 7.11 -26.25 0.67
CA VAL A 412 6.95 -24.79 0.63
C VAL A 412 5.65 -24.47 -0.06
N GLU A 413 4.73 -23.83 0.66
CA GLU A 413 3.55 -23.23 0.04
C GLU A 413 3.97 -21.88 -0.57
N GLY A 414 4.26 -21.87 -1.88
CA GLY A 414 4.79 -20.70 -2.57
C GLY A 414 4.72 -20.82 -4.09
N LYS A 415 5.01 -19.71 -4.77
CA LYS A 415 4.99 -19.59 -6.24
C LYS A 415 6.37 -19.89 -6.82
N LYS A 416 6.68 -21.17 -7.07
CA LYS A 416 7.67 -21.53 -8.09
C LYS A 416 6.96 -22.23 -9.22
N SER A 417 7.28 -21.83 -10.45
CA SER A 417 6.89 -22.58 -11.64
C SER A 417 7.63 -23.91 -11.62
N VAL A 418 6.98 -24.98 -12.09
CA VAL A 418 7.65 -26.28 -12.35
C VAL A 418 8.86 -26.09 -13.28
N ALA A 419 8.87 -25.03 -14.10
CA ALA A 419 9.99 -24.67 -14.95
C ALA A 419 11.22 -24.17 -14.18
N ASP A 420 11.08 -23.69 -12.95
CA ASP A 420 12.16 -23.13 -12.13
C ASP A 420 12.62 -24.09 -11.02
N GLU A 421 11.99 -25.28 -10.92
CA GLU A 421 12.34 -26.31 -9.95
C GLU A 421 13.44 -27.24 -10.48
N GLY A 422 14.66 -27.00 -10.01
CA GLY A 422 15.83 -27.82 -10.33
C GLY A 422 16.23 -27.78 -11.82
N PRO A 423 17.21 -28.61 -12.23
CA PRO A 423 17.69 -28.60 -13.62
C PRO A 423 16.71 -29.24 -14.61
N LEU A 424 15.73 -30.01 -14.13
CA LEU A 424 14.78 -30.75 -14.97
C LEU A 424 13.69 -29.85 -15.58
N GLY A 425 13.18 -28.88 -14.81
CA GLY A 425 12.17 -27.93 -15.29
C GLY A 425 12.63 -27.14 -16.53
N PRO A 426 13.78 -26.45 -16.46
CA PRO A 426 14.34 -25.73 -17.60
C PRO A 426 14.68 -26.67 -18.75
N ALA A 427 15.26 -27.86 -18.48
CA ALA A 427 15.60 -28.83 -19.52
C ALA A 427 14.36 -29.31 -20.31
N CYS A 428 13.25 -29.60 -19.63
CA CYS A 428 11.98 -29.93 -20.27
C CYS A 428 11.43 -28.76 -21.11
N LEU A 429 11.58 -27.53 -20.62
CA LEU A 429 11.15 -26.33 -21.34
C LEU A 429 11.98 -26.09 -22.60
N LEU A 430 13.30 -26.24 -22.51
CA LEU A 430 14.22 -26.14 -23.66
C LEU A 430 13.95 -27.25 -24.68
N ALA A 431 13.68 -28.48 -24.23
CA ALA A 431 13.29 -29.59 -25.12
C ALA A 431 11.97 -29.30 -25.84
N ALA A 432 10.98 -28.73 -25.15
CA ALA A 432 9.71 -28.31 -25.75
C ALA A 432 9.92 -27.18 -26.77
N ARG A 433 10.81 -26.21 -26.49
CA ARG A 433 11.16 -25.14 -27.43
C ARG A 433 11.83 -25.68 -28.69
N LEU A 434 12.82 -26.58 -28.55
CA LEU A 434 13.48 -27.28 -29.67
C LEU A 434 12.50 -28.09 -30.53
N ALA A 435 11.48 -28.69 -29.92
CA ALA A 435 10.46 -29.45 -30.65
C ALA A 435 9.53 -28.56 -31.49
N VAL A 436 9.32 -27.31 -31.08
CA VAL A 436 8.48 -26.33 -31.78
C VAL A 436 9.30 -25.54 -32.80
N ASP A 437 10.52 -25.14 -32.45
CA ASP A 437 11.46 -24.46 -33.32
C ASP A 437 12.87 -25.07 -33.17
N PRO A 438 13.25 -26.00 -34.05
CA PRO A 438 14.58 -26.61 -34.05
C PRO A 438 15.72 -25.63 -34.31
N SER A 439 15.43 -24.39 -34.73
CA SER A 439 16.42 -23.33 -34.96
C SER A 439 16.66 -22.41 -33.76
N ASP A 440 15.97 -22.65 -32.62
CA ASP A 440 16.18 -21.92 -31.37
C ASP A 440 17.58 -22.26 -30.78
N GLY A 441 18.57 -21.45 -31.16
CA GLY A 441 19.96 -21.63 -30.77
C GLY A 441 20.20 -21.58 -29.26
N LEU A 442 19.36 -20.86 -28.52
CA LEU A 442 19.44 -20.76 -27.07
C LEU A 442 18.98 -22.07 -26.40
N ALA A 443 17.98 -22.75 -26.97
CA ALA A 443 17.54 -24.07 -26.53
C ALA A 443 18.46 -25.20 -26.99
N ALA A 444 19.11 -25.06 -28.14
CA ALA A 444 20.11 -26.00 -28.65
C ALA A 444 21.46 -25.99 -27.91
N GLY A 445 21.63 -25.06 -26.94
CA GLY A 445 22.86 -24.90 -26.18
C GLY A 445 24.02 -24.26 -26.97
N GLY A 446 23.68 -23.45 -27.99
CA GLY A 446 24.62 -22.81 -28.91
C GLY A 446 25.06 -21.41 -28.52
#